data_AF-A0A3D1ITJ1-F1
#
_entry.id   AF-A0A3D1ITJ1-F1
#
_cell.length_a   1.000
_cell.length_b   1.000
_cell.length_c   1.000
_cell.angle_alpha   90.00
_cell.angle_beta   90.00
_cell.angle_gamma   90.00
#
_symmetry.space_group_name_H-M   'P 1'
#
loop_
_entity.id
_entity.type
_entity.pdbx_description
1 polymer ?
#
loop_
_entity_poly.entity_id
_entity_poly.type
_entity_poly.pdbx_seq_one_letter_code
_entity_poly.pdbx_strand_id
1 'polypeptide(L)'
;MMVLAWFPGDSVLLLATALLAGGLALGHRAGGLRLALLCSAGLLSAGAAPWLRHAMPDFLLPDHPLSRLMGADFAWAFALALLFLGLVGQLLHEPLATKLHAHWPADRQEAWQRLNHRLGLVLGGGLSICASWMILTLTLPLGFLANQIPAAQPQQDPFSQRWAARLYRDGAALGLTPVARWLDPVPSDFYTAAEVAGLVYQNCSTNNLMHIRQFRSRLLGYPGLVDSAHHPRVAQLAHVWTTNTFFMGLHHRTNLHQLLVNPQLKAAWTDPDLSAQIAQVDLLDLRNYLQTGQSAQYAPHTLALQGRAPLLGSWRLDASQTLAQFKSRYPKMNAAERTALEHYFQELAADLALSFSDGTCYLEGRTFPERALGQTATAQRENVSPRDFLPVIPESASGRQIQLLAQGAWEKKPGGSFKTHWKWGMANSPVSLQMFPDRLLLTVESLRGEKYVFQRPRL
;
A
#
# COMPACT_ATOMS: atom_id res chain seq x y z
N MET A 1 1.98 13.73 35.21
CA MET A 1 1.76 13.12 33.87
C MET A 1 0.46 12.29 33.76
N MET A 2 -0.52 12.39 34.68
CA MET A 2 -1.81 11.68 34.62
C MET A 2 -2.98 12.49 34.03
N VAL A 3 -2.82 13.80 33.79
CA VAL A 3 -3.95 14.70 33.45
C VAL A 3 -4.34 14.63 31.96
N LEU A 4 -3.48 14.08 31.11
CA LEU A 4 -3.71 13.99 29.65
C LEU A 4 -4.69 12.88 29.24
N ALA A 5 -5.49 12.30 30.13
CA ALA A 5 -6.22 11.06 29.86
C ALA A 5 -7.76 11.17 29.83
N TRP A 6 -8.37 12.34 30.04
CA TRP A 6 -9.79 12.39 30.46
C TRP A 6 -10.84 12.86 29.43
N PHE A 7 -10.50 13.56 28.33
CA PHE A 7 -11.52 13.87 27.30
C PHE A 7 -11.05 13.63 25.85
N PRO A 8 -11.93 13.15 24.95
CA PRO A 8 -11.67 13.15 23.51
C PRO A 8 -11.53 14.61 23.02
N GLY A 9 -10.40 14.95 22.38
CA GLY A 9 -10.07 16.33 21.97
C GLY A 9 -9.01 17.04 22.84
N ASP A 10 -8.62 16.48 23.99
CA ASP A 10 -7.75 17.18 24.94
C ASP A 10 -6.32 17.35 24.48
N SER A 11 -5.72 16.42 23.72
CA SER A 11 -4.27 16.53 23.48
C SER A 11 -3.91 17.70 22.57
N VAL A 12 -4.75 17.99 21.56
CA VAL A 12 -4.58 19.14 20.66
C VAL A 12 -4.89 20.44 21.39
N LEU A 13 -5.96 20.48 22.20
CA LEU A 13 -6.31 21.68 22.98
C LEU A 13 -5.27 21.98 24.08
N LEU A 14 -4.78 20.95 24.77
CA LEU A 14 -3.72 21.08 25.77
C LEU A 14 -2.40 21.54 25.13
N LEU A 15 -2.05 21.02 23.96
CA LEU A 15 -0.90 21.51 23.20
C LEU A 15 -1.09 22.99 22.84
N ALA A 16 -2.24 23.35 22.25
CA ALA A 16 -2.51 24.71 21.81
C ALA A 16 -2.52 25.70 22.99
N THR A 17 -3.15 25.34 24.11
CA THR A 17 -3.19 26.18 25.32
C THR A 17 -1.81 26.28 25.98
N ALA A 18 -1.04 25.20 26.05
CA ALA A 18 0.33 25.24 26.57
C ALA A 18 1.24 26.10 25.70
N LEU A 19 1.14 25.98 24.38
CA LEU A 19 1.88 26.81 23.43
C LEU A 19 1.44 28.28 23.54
N LEU A 20 0.13 28.56 23.60
CA LEU A 20 -0.39 29.91 23.78
C LEU A 20 0.11 30.54 25.08
N ALA A 21 -0.01 29.85 26.21
CA ALA A 21 0.51 30.33 27.49
C ALA A 21 2.02 30.57 27.43
N GLY A 22 2.77 29.66 26.82
CA GLY A 22 4.21 29.79 26.61
C GLY A 22 4.58 30.99 25.75
N GLY A 23 3.90 31.21 24.63
CA GLY A 23 4.14 32.33 23.72
C GLY A 23 3.72 33.68 24.30
N LEU A 24 2.61 33.73 25.04
CA LEU A 24 2.20 34.92 25.78
C LEU A 24 3.22 35.27 26.87
N ALA A 25 3.71 34.29 27.62
CA ALA A 25 4.76 34.49 28.63
C ALA A 25 6.09 34.93 28.00
N LEU A 26 6.49 34.29 26.90
CA LEU A 26 7.66 34.69 26.11
C LEU A 26 7.51 36.11 25.58
N GLY A 27 6.33 36.49 25.08
CA GLY A 27 6.07 37.83 24.59
C GLY A 27 6.02 38.90 25.66
N HIS A 28 5.49 38.56 26.83
CA HIS A 28 5.54 39.40 28.01
C HIS A 28 6.99 39.69 28.44
N ARG A 29 7.87 38.69 28.38
CA ARG A 29 9.29 38.80 28.81
C ARG A 29 10.22 39.38 27.76
N ALA A 30 10.07 39.00 26.49
CA ALA A 30 10.98 39.37 25.41
C ALA A 30 10.63 40.72 24.76
N GLY A 31 9.38 41.15 24.86
CA GLY A 31 8.87 42.36 24.20
C GLY A 31 8.71 42.20 22.68
N GLY A 32 8.01 43.16 22.08
CA GLY A 32 7.63 43.16 20.66
C GLY A 32 8.81 43.19 19.70
N LEU A 33 9.88 43.92 20.01
CA LEU A 33 11.04 44.04 19.11
C LEU A 33 11.76 42.68 18.95
N ARG A 34 11.99 41.94 20.03
CA ARG A 34 12.63 40.62 19.96
C ARG A 34 11.76 39.61 19.23
N LEU A 35 10.46 39.64 19.48
CA LEU A 35 9.52 38.77 18.79
C LEU A 35 9.34 39.14 17.32
N ALA A 36 9.37 40.42 16.95
CA ALA A 36 9.32 40.85 15.56
C ALA A 36 10.55 40.35 14.79
N LEU A 37 11.74 40.40 15.40
CA LEU A 37 12.95 39.81 14.84
C LEU A 37 12.83 38.28 14.70
N LEU A 38 12.23 37.60 15.68
CA LEU A 38 11.97 36.15 15.61
C LEU A 38 10.95 35.79 14.52
N CYS A 39 9.87 36.56 14.37
CA CYS A 39 8.89 36.39 13.28
C CYS A 39 9.56 36.58 11.92
N SER A 40 10.41 37.60 11.80
CA SER A 40 11.17 37.86 10.57
C SER A 40 12.14 36.72 10.27
N ALA A 41 12.84 36.21 11.29
CA ALA A 41 13.67 35.02 11.18
C ALA A 41 12.87 33.79 10.73
N GLY A 42 11.64 33.61 11.25
CA GLY A 42 10.74 32.54 10.82
C GLY A 42 10.33 32.64 9.36
N LEU A 43 9.97 33.83 8.87
CA LEU A 43 9.64 34.04 7.46
C LEU A 43 10.83 33.74 6.55
N LEU A 44 12.02 34.23 6.91
CA LEU A 44 13.26 33.95 6.17
C LEU A 44 13.62 32.45 6.21
N SER A 45 13.42 31.80 7.35
CA SER A 45 13.66 30.36 7.52
C SER A 45 12.70 29.53 6.67
N ALA A 46 11.43 29.92 6.59
CA ALA A 46 10.45 29.26 5.74
C ALA A 46 10.82 29.39 4.24
N GLY A 47 11.36 30.55 3.83
CA GLY A 47 11.89 30.73 2.48
C GLY A 47 13.17 29.94 2.19
N ALA A 48 14.04 29.76 3.19
CA ALA A 48 15.30 29.02 3.06
C ALA A 48 15.13 27.50 3.18
N ALA A 49 14.14 27.01 3.92
CA ALA A 49 13.94 25.59 4.20
C ALA A 49 13.83 24.69 2.95
N PRO A 50 13.14 25.08 1.84
CA PRO A 50 13.11 24.28 0.61
C PRO A 50 14.49 24.08 -0.03
N TRP A 51 15.41 25.03 0.16
CA TRP A 51 16.77 24.95 -0.37
C TRP A 51 17.66 24.09 0.53
N LEU A 52 17.50 24.24 1.85
CA LEU A 52 18.29 23.54 2.85
C LEU A 52 17.90 22.06 3.01
N ARG A 53 16.65 21.68 2.73
CA ARG A 53 16.18 20.29 2.92
C ARG A 53 17.02 19.25 2.19
N HIS A 54 17.52 19.58 0.99
CA HIS A 54 18.30 18.66 0.17
C HIS A 54 19.72 18.41 0.72
N ALA A 55 20.21 19.31 1.56
CA ALA A 55 21.50 19.21 2.22
C ALA A 55 21.40 18.58 3.63
N MET A 56 20.20 18.18 4.09
CA MET A 56 20.04 17.60 5.41
C MET A 56 20.64 16.20 5.48
N PRO A 57 21.63 15.96 6.36
CA PRO A 57 22.22 14.64 6.52
C PRO A 57 21.27 13.69 7.25
N ASP A 58 21.34 12.40 6.90
CA ASP A 58 20.42 11.38 7.42
C ASP A 58 20.44 11.22 8.94
N PHE A 59 21.58 11.46 9.59
CA PHE A 59 21.71 11.30 11.05
C PHE A 59 20.92 12.35 11.85
N LEU A 60 20.50 13.46 11.23
CA LEU A 60 19.66 14.48 11.89
C LEU A 60 18.17 14.16 11.79
N LEU A 61 17.78 13.26 10.89
CA LEU A 61 16.40 12.88 10.70
C LEU A 61 15.99 11.84 11.76
N PRO A 62 14.70 11.78 12.15
CA PRO A 62 14.23 10.71 13.00
C PRO A 62 14.54 9.34 12.38
N ASP A 63 14.89 8.37 13.23
CA ASP A 63 15.11 6.95 12.88
C ASP A 63 13.81 6.26 12.44
N HIS A 64 13.22 6.76 11.37
CA HIS A 64 12.00 6.27 10.77
C HIS A 64 12.21 6.21 9.25
N PRO A 65 11.96 5.06 8.60
CA PRO A 65 12.28 4.89 7.17
C PRO A 65 11.45 5.80 6.26
N LEU A 66 10.31 6.29 6.74
CA LEU A 66 9.46 7.25 6.02
C LEU A 66 9.70 8.72 6.41
N SER A 67 10.72 9.03 7.22
CA SER A 67 10.95 10.37 7.76
C SER A 67 11.04 11.45 6.67
N ARG A 68 11.83 11.19 5.62
CA ARG A 68 11.95 12.09 4.46
C ARG A 68 10.64 12.25 3.69
N LEU A 69 9.91 11.15 3.46
CA LEU A 69 8.62 11.18 2.76
C LEU A 69 7.58 12.01 3.53
N MET A 70 7.66 12.01 4.85
CA MET A 70 6.78 12.76 5.75
C MET A 70 7.19 14.22 5.94
N GLY A 71 8.22 14.71 5.22
CA GLY A 71 8.69 16.08 5.32
C GLY A 71 9.51 16.39 6.58
N ALA A 72 10.10 15.37 7.24
CA ALA A 72 10.96 15.60 8.40
C ALA A 72 12.23 16.39 8.03
N ASP A 73 12.73 16.23 6.81
CA ASP A 73 13.83 16.99 6.22
C ASP A 73 13.51 18.49 6.13
N PHE A 74 12.30 18.83 5.68
CA PHE A 74 11.82 20.21 5.67
C PHE A 74 11.69 20.77 7.09
N ALA A 75 11.11 20.01 8.03
CA ALA A 75 10.93 20.44 9.41
C ALA A 75 12.26 20.72 10.11
N TRP A 76 13.26 19.85 9.94
CA TRP A 76 14.60 20.04 10.51
C TRP A 76 15.36 21.18 9.84
N ALA A 77 15.29 21.29 8.51
CA ALA A 77 15.89 22.41 7.78
C ALA A 77 15.32 23.75 8.26
N PHE A 78 14.00 23.83 8.43
CA PHE A 78 13.33 25.00 8.98
C PHE A 78 13.77 25.29 10.41
N ALA A 79 13.80 24.28 11.29
CA ALA A 79 14.18 24.44 12.69
C ALA A 79 15.63 24.94 12.84
N LEU A 80 16.56 24.40 12.05
CA LEU A 80 17.97 24.82 12.05
C LEU A 80 18.15 26.24 11.51
N ALA A 81 17.46 26.57 10.40
CA ALA A 81 17.48 27.93 9.85
C ALA A 81 16.90 28.94 10.85
N LEU A 82 15.80 28.59 11.52
CA LEU A 82 15.14 29.41 12.54
C LEU A 82 16.05 29.62 13.74
N LEU A 83 16.76 28.58 14.20
CA LEU A 83 17.70 28.68 15.30
C LEU A 83 18.85 29.62 14.93
N PHE A 84 19.46 29.46 13.75
CA PHE A 84 20.55 30.30 13.29
C PHE A 84 20.13 31.77 13.12
N LEU A 85 19.06 32.03 12.35
CA LEU A 85 18.57 33.39 12.11
C LEU A 85 18.00 34.03 13.38
N GLY A 86 17.38 33.23 14.26
CA GLY A 86 16.93 33.66 15.57
C GLY A 86 18.10 34.12 16.44
N LEU A 87 19.21 33.39 16.45
CA LEU A 87 20.42 33.76 17.18
C LEU A 87 21.04 35.05 16.65
N VAL A 88 21.13 35.20 15.32
CA VAL A 88 21.54 36.45 14.67
C VAL A 88 20.61 37.61 15.06
N GLY A 89 19.30 37.37 15.09
CA GLY A 89 18.31 38.35 15.53
C GLY A 89 18.49 38.79 16.98
N GLN A 90 18.84 37.86 17.89
CA GLN A 90 19.14 38.20 19.28
C GLN A 90 20.41 39.07 19.39
N LEU A 91 21.45 38.78 18.60
CA LEU A 91 22.67 39.58 18.58
C LEU A 91 22.43 41.00 18.01
N LEU A 92 21.53 41.12 17.03
CA LEU A 92 21.14 42.41 16.45
C LEU A 92 20.19 43.22 17.34
N HIS A 93 19.60 42.60 18.36
CA HIS A 93 18.62 43.28 19.21
C HIS A 93 19.22 44.41 20.04
N GLU A 94 20.30 44.15 20.79
CA GLU A 94 20.97 45.14 21.63
C GLU A 94 21.39 46.42 20.88
N PRO A 95 22.06 46.35 19.70
CA PRO A 95 22.41 47.56 18.96
C PRO A 95 21.19 48.29 18.37
N LEU A 96 20.11 47.57 18.02
CA LEU A 96 18.87 48.23 17.59
C LEU A 96 18.17 48.94 18.74
N ALA A 97 18.06 48.26 19.88
CA ALA A 97 17.38 48.75 21.07
C ALA A 97 18.06 50.01 21.61
N THR A 98 19.40 50.01 21.69
CA THR A 98 20.19 51.17 22.12
C THR A 98 20.05 52.36 21.16
N LYS A 99 20.09 52.13 19.83
CA LYS A 99 19.86 53.19 18.83
C LYS A 99 18.44 53.78 18.91
N LEU A 100 17.42 52.95 19.07
CA LEU A 100 16.03 53.40 19.25
C LEU A 100 15.87 54.20 20.55
N HIS A 101 16.51 53.77 21.63
CA HIS A 101 16.43 54.44 22.92
C HIS A 101 17.12 55.80 22.92
N ALA A 102 18.27 55.93 22.26
CA ALA A 102 19.04 57.16 22.16
C ALA A 102 18.36 58.24 21.29
N HIS A 103 17.43 57.87 20.40
CA HIS A 103 16.84 58.78 19.42
C HIS A 103 15.53 59.45 19.88
N TRP A 104 14.93 59.00 20.99
CA TRP A 104 13.61 59.47 21.40
C TRP A 104 13.60 60.22 22.74
N PRO A 105 12.80 61.31 22.86
CA PRO A 105 12.59 62.02 24.12
C PRO A 105 11.82 61.16 25.14
N ALA A 106 11.98 61.45 26.44
CA ALA A 106 11.47 60.64 27.55
C ALA A 106 9.98 60.27 27.44
N ASP A 107 9.11 61.22 27.06
CA ASP A 107 7.66 60.98 26.92
C ASP A 107 7.33 59.93 25.84
N ARG A 108 8.14 59.88 24.76
CA ARG A 108 7.99 58.88 23.70
C ARG A 108 8.58 57.53 24.09
N GLN A 109 9.53 57.49 25.03
CA GLN A 109 10.11 56.24 25.52
C GLN A 109 9.11 55.42 26.34
N GLU A 110 8.32 56.06 27.22
CA GLU A 110 7.25 55.36 27.97
C GLU A 110 6.15 54.83 27.04
N ALA A 111 5.73 55.64 26.06
CA ALA A 111 4.76 55.22 25.06
C ALA A 111 5.27 54.03 24.24
N TRP A 112 6.56 54.05 23.86
CA TRP A 112 7.22 52.94 23.17
C TRP A 112 7.30 51.68 24.03
N GLN A 113 7.64 51.77 25.31
CA GLN A 113 7.70 50.60 26.20
C GLN A 113 6.32 49.94 26.33
N ARG A 114 5.25 50.73 26.50
CA ARG A 114 3.86 50.22 26.52
C ARG A 114 3.48 49.54 25.20
N LEU A 115 3.84 50.14 24.07
CA LEU A 115 3.58 49.58 22.74
C LEU A 115 4.36 48.27 22.53
N ASN A 116 5.66 48.28 22.83
CA ASN A 116 6.55 47.12 22.72
C ASN A 116 6.04 45.95 23.58
N HIS A 117 5.51 46.24 24.77
CA HIS A 117 4.92 45.21 25.62
C HIS A 117 3.66 44.58 25.01
N ARG A 118 2.72 45.40 24.52
CA ARG A 118 1.49 44.92 23.87
C ARG A 118 1.78 44.15 22.58
N LEU A 119 2.70 44.66 21.77
CA LEU A 119 3.18 43.97 20.56
C LEU A 119 3.82 42.63 20.91
N GLY A 120 4.56 42.55 22.02
CA GLY A 120 5.12 41.30 22.52
C GLY A 120 4.03 40.26 22.80
N LEU A 121 2.97 40.64 23.51
CA LEU A 121 1.85 39.73 23.78
C LEU A 121 1.14 39.27 22.49
N VAL A 122 0.85 40.18 21.56
CA VAL A 122 0.17 39.85 20.30
C VAL A 122 1.02 38.95 19.42
N LEU A 123 2.29 39.29 19.20
CA LEU A 123 3.21 38.50 18.39
C LEU A 123 3.50 37.14 19.02
N GLY A 124 3.65 37.09 20.35
CA GLY A 124 3.87 35.84 21.09
C GLY A 124 2.68 34.90 20.98
N GLY A 125 1.46 35.41 21.16
CA GLY A 125 0.23 34.63 20.97
C GLY A 125 0.06 34.15 19.52
N GLY A 126 0.30 35.03 18.55
CA GLY A 126 0.23 34.69 17.12
C GLY A 126 1.22 33.58 16.73
N LEU A 127 2.48 33.70 17.16
CA LEU A 127 3.50 32.67 16.94
C LEU A 127 3.10 31.32 17.52
N SER A 128 2.48 31.29 18.70
CA SER A 128 2.00 30.05 19.31
C SER A 128 0.88 29.37 18.52
N ILE A 129 -0.02 30.15 17.93
CA ILE A 129 -1.08 29.61 17.05
C ILE A 129 -0.42 29.00 15.80
N CYS A 130 0.50 29.73 15.17
CA CYS A 130 1.25 29.23 14.01
C CYS A 130 2.04 27.95 14.35
N ALA A 131 2.71 27.91 15.51
CA ALA A 131 3.47 26.75 15.95
C ALA A 131 2.56 25.54 16.21
N SER A 132 1.39 25.76 16.82
CA SER A 132 0.39 24.71 17.06
C SER A 132 -0.11 24.11 15.74
N TRP A 133 -0.41 24.98 14.76
CA TRP A 133 -0.82 24.56 13.43
C TRP A 133 0.29 23.80 12.68
N MET A 134 1.53 24.27 12.78
CA MET A 134 2.68 23.60 12.16
C MET A 134 2.92 22.21 12.76
N ILE A 135 2.83 22.06 14.08
CA ILE A 135 2.94 20.75 14.75
C ILE A 135 1.82 19.81 14.30
N LEU A 136 0.58 20.29 14.21
CA LEU A 136 -0.54 19.48 13.74
C LEU A 136 -0.32 19.03 12.28
N THR A 137 0.18 19.91 11.43
CA THR A 137 0.50 19.62 10.03
C THR A 137 1.61 18.57 9.90
N LEU A 138 2.73 18.75 10.60
CA LEU A 138 3.88 17.84 10.53
C LEU A 138 3.57 16.45 11.10
N THR A 139 2.66 16.36 12.06
CA THR A 139 2.26 15.08 12.67
C THR A 139 1.12 14.40 11.91
N LEU A 140 0.44 15.10 11.00
CA LEU A 140 -0.72 14.59 10.27
C LEU A 140 -0.43 13.30 9.48
N PRO A 141 0.64 13.20 8.66
CA PRO A 141 0.88 12.02 7.84
C PRO A 141 1.22 10.79 8.68
N LEU A 142 2.05 10.97 9.71
CA LEU A 142 2.42 9.92 10.64
C LEU A 142 1.23 9.47 11.48
N GLY A 143 0.42 10.42 11.95
CA GLY A 143 -0.79 10.13 12.71
C GLY A 143 -1.86 9.44 11.88
N PHE A 144 -2.03 9.81 10.61
CA PHE A 144 -2.93 9.13 9.68
C PHE A 144 -2.50 7.68 9.48
N LEU A 145 -1.24 7.45 9.08
CA LEU A 145 -0.71 6.11 8.80
C LEU A 145 -0.77 5.20 10.05
N ALA A 146 -0.39 5.71 11.22
CA ALA A 146 -0.43 4.96 12.47
C ALA A 146 -1.87 4.57 12.90
N ASN A 147 -2.89 5.37 12.53
CA ASN A 147 -4.28 5.00 12.77
C ASN A 147 -4.82 3.98 11.76
N GLN A 148 -4.28 3.94 10.53
CA GLN A 148 -4.64 2.90 9.54
C GLN A 148 -4.03 1.54 9.88
N ILE A 149 -2.85 1.53 10.51
CA ILE A 149 -2.08 0.35 10.91
C ILE A 149 -1.95 0.29 12.44
N PRO A 150 -3.05 0.03 13.18
CA PRO A 150 -3.02 0.00 14.63
C PRO A 150 -2.32 -1.27 15.15
N ALA A 151 -1.32 -1.12 16.01
CA ALA A 151 -0.67 -2.24 16.67
C ALA A 151 -1.64 -2.95 17.65
N ALA A 152 -1.52 -4.27 17.82
CA ALA A 152 -2.25 -5.00 18.86
C ALA A 152 -1.85 -4.57 20.28
N GLN A 153 -0.60 -4.11 20.45
CA GLN A 153 -0.09 -3.60 21.71
C GLN A 153 0.40 -2.16 21.53
N PRO A 154 -0.50 -1.15 21.57
CA PRO A 154 -0.14 0.25 21.36
C PRO A 154 0.87 0.78 22.38
N GLN A 155 1.11 0.10 23.51
CA GLN A 155 2.12 0.52 24.48
C GLN A 155 3.57 0.32 23.98
N GLN A 156 3.78 -0.58 23.02
CA GLN A 156 5.10 -0.89 22.46
C GLN A 156 5.50 0.02 21.28
N ASP A 157 4.58 0.86 20.80
CA ASP A 157 4.87 1.80 19.73
C ASP A 157 5.81 2.92 20.22
N PRO A 158 6.73 3.39 19.35
CA PRO A 158 7.54 4.58 19.62
C PRO A 158 6.66 5.74 20.09
N PHE A 159 7.13 6.50 21.09
CA PHE A 159 6.37 7.61 21.66
C PHE A 159 5.88 8.60 20.60
N SER A 160 6.72 8.91 19.61
CA SER A 160 6.38 9.79 18.48
C SER A 160 5.17 9.30 17.68
N GLN A 161 5.07 7.99 17.39
CA GLN A 161 3.95 7.39 16.66
C GLN A 161 2.67 7.45 17.48
N ARG A 162 2.74 7.09 18.77
CA ARG A 162 1.57 7.14 19.67
C ARG A 162 1.02 8.56 19.81
N TRP A 163 1.92 9.51 19.96
CA TRP A 163 1.57 10.91 20.12
C TRP A 163 0.99 11.48 18.82
N ALA A 164 1.60 11.22 17.66
CA ALA A 164 1.07 11.63 16.36
C ALA A 164 -0.30 10.99 16.06
N ALA A 165 -0.46 9.69 16.33
CA ALA A 165 -1.74 8.99 16.16
C ALA A 165 -2.84 9.58 17.04
N ARG A 166 -2.49 10.04 18.25
CA ARG A 166 -3.42 10.70 19.15
C ARG A 166 -3.78 12.11 18.69
N LEU A 167 -2.80 12.93 18.33
CA LEU A 167 -3.03 14.27 17.79
C LEU A 167 -3.90 14.24 16.54
N TYR A 168 -3.68 13.26 15.66
CA TYR A 168 -4.53 13.07 14.48
C TYR A 168 -5.99 12.78 14.86
N ARG A 169 -6.22 11.84 15.80
CA ARG A 169 -7.60 11.49 16.22
C ARG A 169 -8.31 12.67 16.87
N ASP A 170 -7.64 13.38 17.77
CA ASP A 170 -8.21 14.55 18.44
C ASP A 170 -8.42 15.70 17.44
N GLY A 171 -7.48 15.93 16.52
CA GLY A 171 -7.59 16.93 15.47
C GLY A 171 -8.73 16.63 14.48
N ALA A 172 -8.93 15.36 14.14
CA ALA A 172 -10.03 14.91 13.31
C ALA A 172 -11.39 15.09 14.02
N ALA A 173 -11.47 14.78 15.32
CA ALA A 173 -12.68 15.01 16.11
C ALA A 173 -13.05 16.50 16.21
N LEU A 174 -12.04 17.38 16.23
CA LEU A 174 -12.21 18.84 16.25
C LEU A 174 -12.42 19.45 14.84
N GLY A 175 -12.41 18.64 13.77
CA GLY A 175 -12.55 19.13 12.40
C GLY A 175 -11.35 19.96 11.90
N LEU A 176 -10.17 19.82 12.51
CA LEU A 176 -8.96 20.56 12.17
C LEU A 176 -8.16 19.92 11.02
N THR A 177 -8.53 18.71 10.59
CA THR A 177 -7.85 17.99 9.50
C THR A 177 -7.77 18.78 8.19
N PRO A 178 -8.84 19.44 7.70
CA PRO A 178 -8.76 20.25 6.47
C PRO A 178 -7.78 21.43 6.62
N VAL A 179 -7.70 22.02 7.81
CA VAL A 179 -6.78 23.14 8.11
C VAL A 179 -5.33 22.65 8.14
N ALA A 180 -5.06 21.51 8.78
CA ALA A 180 -3.75 20.88 8.78
C ALA A 180 -3.29 20.45 7.37
N ARG A 181 -4.23 20.00 6.51
CA ARG A 181 -3.92 19.59 5.14
C ARG A 181 -3.46 20.72 4.22
N TRP A 182 -3.71 21.98 4.58
CA TRP A 182 -3.34 23.12 3.72
C TRP A 182 -1.83 23.27 3.54
N LEU A 183 -1.03 22.86 4.54
CA LEU A 183 0.44 22.94 4.53
C LEU A 183 1.09 21.56 4.51
N ASP A 184 0.33 20.54 4.12
CA ASP A 184 0.82 19.16 4.12
C ASP A 184 1.98 19.00 3.13
N PRO A 185 3.19 18.58 3.58
CA PRO A 185 4.34 18.41 2.70
C PRO A 185 4.25 17.14 1.84
N VAL A 186 3.27 16.27 2.09
CA VAL A 186 3.24 14.91 1.53
C VAL A 186 2.47 14.85 0.21
N PRO A 187 2.87 14.00 -0.77
CA PRO A 187 2.15 13.82 -2.02
C PRO A 187 0.67 13.42 -1.82
N SER A 188 -0.20 13.80 -2.77
CA SER A 188 -1.63 13.49 -2.76
C SER A 188 -1.92 11.99 -2.55
N ASP A 189 -1.09 11.16 -3.15
CA ASP A 189 -1.28 9.72 -3.24
C ASP A 189 -0.92 8.98 -1.95
N PHE A 190 -0.20 9.64 -1.03
CA PHE A 190 0.22 9.04 0.24
C PHE A 190 -0.95 8.56 1.08
N TYR A 191 -2.02 9.36 1.16
CA TYR A 191 -3.19 8.99 1.95
C TYR A 191 -3.90 7.77 1.39
N THR A 192 -4.03 7.69 0.07
CA THR A 192 -4.60 6.53 -0.61
C THR A 192 -3.70 5.29 -0.46
N ALA A 193 -2.38 5.46 -0.56
CA ALA A 193 -1.41 4.39 -0.29
C ALA A 193 -1.51 3.88 1.16
N ALA A 194 -1.62 4.80 2.12
CA ALA A 194 -1.78 4.47 3.54
C ALA A 194 -3.09 3.75 3.83
N GLU A 195 -4.19 4.11 3.15
CA GLU A 195 -5.46 3.37 3.22
C GLU A 195 -5.35 1.97 2.63
N VAL A 196 -4.71 1.81 1.45
CA VAL A 196 -4.45 0.49 0.86
C VAL A 196 -3.60 -0.36 1.79
N ALA A 197 -2.54 0.20 2.37
CA ALA A 197 -1.70 -0.48 3.36
C ALA A 197 -2.52 -0.87 4.61
N GLY A 198 -3.40 0.01 5.09
CA GLY A 198 -4.34 -0.27 6.16
C GLY A 198 -5.30 -1.43 5.83
N LEU A 199 -5.84 -1.48 4.62
CA LEU A 199 -6.68 -2.59 4.15
C LEU A 199 -5.90 -3.90 4.16
N VAL A 200 -4.67 -3.91 3.63
CA VAL A 200 -3.83 -5.12 3.63
C VAL A 200 -3.57 -5.58 5.06
N TYR A 201 -3.16 -4.66 5.94
CA TYR A 201 -2.87 -4.96 7.33
C TYR A 201 -4.09 -5.53 8.07
N GLN A 202 -5.25 -4.89 7.94
CA GLN A 202 -6.48 -5.32 8.61
C GLN A 202 -6.96 -6.69 8.11
N ASN A 203 -6.96 -6.92 6.79
CA ASN A 203 -7.43 -8.19 6.21
C ASN A 203 -6.46 -9.36 6.47
N CYS A 204 -5.15 -9.10 6.59
CA CYS A 204 -4.15 -10.11 6.94
C CYS A 204 -4.10 -10.45 8.45
N SER A 205 -4.70 -9.62 9.29
CA SER A 205 -4.68 -9.77 10.76
C SER A 205 -5.78 -10.66 11.36
N THR A 206 -6.57 -11.34 10.51
CA THR A 206 -7.67 -12.21 10.96
C THR A 206 -7.21 -13.64 11.18
N ASN A 207 -7.75 -14.34 12.18
CA ASN A 207 -7.47 -15.78 12.40
C ASN A 207 -8.07 -16.68 11.29
N ASN A 208 -8.90 -16.14 10.39
CA ASN A 208 -9.48 -16.91 9.30
C ASN A 208 -8.52 -16.99 8.11
N LEU A 209 -7.77 -18.09 8.02
CA LEU A 209 -6.83 -18.34 6.93
C LEU A 209 -7.49 -18.34 5.54
N MET A 210 -8.76 -18.76 5.44
CA MET A 210 -9.49 -18.73 4.17
C MET A 210 -9.72 -17.29 3.71
N HIS A 211 -10.11 -16.41 4.62
CA HIS A 211 -10.28 -14.99 4.35
C HIS A 211 -8.96 -14.34 3.90
N ILE A 212 -7.86 -14.62 4.60
CA ILE A 212 -6.53 -14.10 4.23
C ILE A 212 -6.14 -14.55 2.82
N ARG A 213 -6.33 -15.83 2.49
CA ARG A 213 -6.01 -16.38 1.16
C ARG A 213 -6.87 -15.76 0.07
N GLN A 214 -8.17 -15.55 0.33
CA GLN A 214 -9.07 -14.88 -0.60
C GLN A 214 -8.65 -13.43 -0.83
N PHE A 215 -8.40 -12.67 0.24
CA PHE A 215 -7.94 -11.29 0.13
C PHE A 215 -6.59 -11.19 -0.61
N ARG A 216 -5.62 -12.04 -0.26
CA ARG A 216 -4.34 -12.14 -0.99
C ARG A 216 -4.55 -12.42 -2.47
N SER A 217 -5.43 -13.35 -2.82
CA SER A 217 -5.71 -13.66 -4.23
C SER A 217 -6.34 -12.49 -4.98
N ARG A 218 -7.12 -11.62 -4.29
CA ARG A 218 -7.62 -10.38 -4.86
C ARG A 218 -6.47 -9.39 -5.06
N LEU A 219 -5.69 -9.12 -4.02
CA LEU A 219 -4.57 -8.18 -4.07
C LEU A 219 -3.58 -8.52 -5.20
N LEU A 220 -3.14 -9.77 -5.26
CA LEU A 220 -2.19 -10.25 -6.29
C LEU A 220 -2.85 -10.47 -7.66
N GLY A 221 -4.18 -10.56 -7.71
CA GLY A 221 -4.96 -10.70 -8.94
C GLY A 221 -5.36 -9.37 -9.59
N TYR A 222 -5.05 -8.23 -8.95
CA TYR A 222 -5.29 -6.92 -9.52
C TYR A 222 -4.42 -6.73 -10.78
N PRO A 223 -5.01 -6.44 -11.96
CA PRO A 223 -4.30 -6.45 -13.24
C PRO A 223 -3.02 -5.61 -13.27
N GLY A 224 -3.04 -4.41 -12.67
CA GLY A 224 -1.87 -3.53 -12.61
C GLY A 224 -0.75 -4.01 -11.67
N LEU A 225 -1.03 -5.00 -10.83
CA LEU A 225 -0.06 -5.60 -9.90
C LEU A 225 0.32 -7.03 -10.29
N VAL A 226 -0.25 -7.62 -11.35
CA VAL A 226 0.00 -9.03 -11.71
C VAL A 226 1.49 -9.28 -11.94
N ASP A 227 2.20 -8.43 -12.69
CA ASP A 227 3.64 -8.62 -12.91
C ASP A 227 4.44 -8.49 -11.60
N SER A 228 4.13 -7.47 -10.81
CA SER A 228 4.76 -7.23 -9.50
C SER A 228 4.50 -8.40 -8.53
N ALA A 229 3.32 -9.00 -8.57
CA ALA A 229 2.92 -10.11 -7.70
C ALA A 229 3.77 -11.36 -7.91
N HIS A 230 4.20 -11.61 -9.14
CA HIS A 230 5.05 -12.75 -9.49
C HIS A 230 6.55 -12.44 -9.34
N HIS A 231 6.91 -11.21 -8.99
CA HIS A 231 8.30 -10.86 -8.68
C HIS A 231 8.79 -11.64 -7.44
N PRO A 232 9.99 -12.23 -7.44
CA PRO A 232 10.46 -13.10 -6.36
C PRO A 232 10.39 -12.45 -4.97
N ARG A 233 10.70 -11.15 -4.87
CA ARG A 233 10.64 -10.39 -3.60
C ARG A 233 9.22 -10.24 -3.08
N VAL A 234 8.23 -10.02 -3.95
CA VAL A 234 6.81 -9.91 -3.57
C VAL A 234 6.23 -11.27 -3.27
N ALA A 235 6.55 -12.28 -4.07
CA ALA A 235 6.12 -13.65 -3.83
C ALA A 235 6.55 -14.17 -2.45
N GLN A 236 7.79 -13.86 -2.03
CA GLN A 236 8.29 -14.15 -0.69
C GLN A 236 7.53 -13.39 0.40
N LEU A 237 7.32 -12.08 0.23
CA LEU A 237 6.59 -11.26 1.20
C LEU A 237 5.14 -11.71 1.38
N ALA A 238 4.46 -12.01 0.27
CA ALA A 238 3.06 -12.42 0.25
C ALA A 238 2.87 -13.90 0.61
N HIS A 239 3.94 -14.65 0.87
CA HIS A 239 3.83 -16.07 1.20
C HIS A 239 3.24 -16.26 2.61
N VAL A 240 2.11 -16.97 2.70
CA VAL A 240 1.36 -17.20 3.94
C VAL A 240 1.96 -18.40 4.67
N TRP A 241 2.98 -18.14 5.50
CA TRP A 241 3.63 -19.17 6.30
C TRP A 241 4.15 -18.62 7.63
N THR A 242 4.25 -19.47 8.64
CA THR A 242 4.65 -19.11 10.00
C THR A 242 6.10 -18.69 10.13
N THR A 243 6.96 -19.05 9.16
CA THR A 243 8.37 -18.67 9.12
C THR A 243 8.59 -17.30 8.45
N ASN A 244 7.60 -16.78 7.72
CA ASN A 244 7.69 -15.46 7.11
C ASN A 244 7.46 -14.38 8.19
N THR A 245 8.54 -13.74 8.62
CA THR A 245 8.50 -12.72 9.69
C THR A 245 7.67 -11.50 9.32
N PHE A 246 7.61 -11.13 8.04
CA PHE A 246 6.78 -10.03 7.58
C PHE A 246 5.30 -10.38 7.66
N PHE A 247 4.91 -11.54 7.10
CA PHE A 247 3.52 -12.02 7.18
C PHE A 247 3.07 -12.21 8.63
N MET A 248 3.91 -12.82 9.47
CA MET A 248 3.60 -12.97 10.90
C MET A 248 3.48 -11.63 11.61
N GLY A 249 4.26 -10.62 11.18
CA GLY A 249 4.11 -9.24 11.64
C GLY A 249 2.74 -8.64 11.32
N LEU A 250 2.22 -8.87 10.10
CA LEU A 250 0.87 -8.45 9.71
C LEU A 250 -0.20 -9.24 10.49
N HIS A 251 -0.04 -10.55 10.60
CA HIS A 251 -0.97 -11.45 11.28
C HIS A 251 -1.12 -11.11 12.77
N HIS A 252 0.00 -10.88 13.46
CA HIS A 252 0.02 -10.54 14.89
C HIS A 252 -0.23 -9.05 15.19
N ARG A 253 -0.45 -8.23 14.16
CA ARG A 253 -0.61 -6.77 14.33
C ARG A 253 0.57 -6.14 15.07
N THR A 254 1.77 -6.46 14.62
CA THR A 254 3.00 -5.82 15.10
C THR A 254 3.02 -4.33 14.74
N ASN A 255 3.86 -3.57 15.43
CA ASN A 255 3.88 -2.13 15.23
C ASN A 255 4.40 -1.73 13.83
N LEU A 256 3.98 -0.55 13.37
CA LEU A 256 4.37 -0.03 12.06
C LEU A 256 5.90 0.03 11.90
N HIS A 257 6.62 0.43 12.95
CA HIS A 257 8.07 0.51 12.92
C HIS A 257 8.73 -0.86 12.64
N GLN A 258 8.30 -1.94 13.32
CA GLN A 258 8.82 -3.30 13.11
C GLN A 258 8.52 -3.81 11.71
N LEU A 259 7.34 -3.51 11.17
CA LEU A 259 6.98 -3.86 9.80
C LEU A 259 7.89 -3.16 8.79
N LEU A 260 8.14 -1.86 8.98
CA LEU A 260 8.96 -1.06 8.06
C LEU A 260 10.46 -1.37 8.12
N VAL A 261 10.96 -1.83 9.27
CA VAL A 261 12.37 -2.24 9.45
C VAL A 261 12.61 -3.67 8.94
N ASN A 262 11.56 -4.41 8.57
CA ASN A 262 11.70 -5.78 8.09
C ASN A 262 12.65 -5.88 6.87
N PRO A 263 13.67 -6.76 6.88
CA PRO A 263 14.66 -6.83 5.82
C PRO A 263 14.08 -7.27 4.47
N GLN A 264 13.04 -8.12 4.46
CA GLN A 264 12.39 -8.55 3.22
C GLN A 264 11.62 -7.40 2.57
N LEU A 265 10.94 -6.58 3.39
CA LEU A 265 10.26 -5.37 2.89
C LEU A 265 11.28 -4.36 2.38
N LYS A 266 12.39 -4.17 3.12
CA LYS A 266 13.49 -3.30 2.72
C LYS A 266 14.17 -3.78 1.43
N ALA A 267 14.24 -5.10 1.20
CA ALA A 267 14.70 -5.62 -0.08
C ALA A 267 13.69 -5.32 -1.19
N ALA A 268 12.39 -5.51 -0.98
CA ALA A 268 11.39 -5.24 -2.01
C ALA A 268 11.30 -3.76 -2.41
N TRP A 269 11.27 -2.82 -1.45
CA TRP A 269 11.11 -1.39 -1.78
C TRP A 269 12.36 -0.72 -2.37
N THR A 270 13.55 -1.32 -2.20
CA THR A 270 14.80 -0.80 -2.81
C THR A 270 15.02 -1.31 -4.24
N ASP A 271 14.17 -2.22 -4.70
CA ASP A 271 14.24 -2.76 -6.05
C ASP A 271 13.72 -1.72 -7.07
N PRO A 272 14.56 -1.21 -7.98
CA PRO A 272 14.15 -0.17 -8.92
C PRO A 272 13.06 -0.65 -9.88
N ASP A 273 13.12 -1.91 -10.33
CA ASP A 273 12.17 -2.46 -11.30
C ASP A 273 10.77 -2.58 -10.67
N LEU A 274 10.72 -3.08 -9.43
CA LEU A 274 9.48 -3.18 -8.66
C LEU A 274 8.92 -1.79 -8.33
N SER A 275 9.79 -0.83 -7.99
CA SER A 275 9.37 0.55 -7.73
C SER A 275 8.73 1.21 -8.96
N ALA A 276 9.30 0.96 -10.14
CA ALA A 276 8.78 1.48 -11.40
C ALA A 276 7.44 0.84 -11.79
N GLN A 277 7.27 -0.46 -11.52
CA GLN A 277 6.01 -1.16 -11.75
C GLN A 277 4.90 -0.66 -10.80
N ILE A 278 5.19 -0.54 -9.49
CA ILE A 278 4.21 -0.08 -8.50
C ILE A 278 3.83 1.39 -8.74
N ALA A 279 4.76 2.23 -9.21
CA ALA A 279 4.47 3.64 -9.49
C ALA A 279 3.41 3.85 -10.60
N GLN A 280 3.18 2.86 -11.47
CA GLN A 280 2.17 2.94 -12.53
C GLN A 280 0.76 2.55 -12.05
N VAL A 281 0.62 2.05 -10.83
CA VAL A 281 -0.63 1.55 -10.29
C VAL A 281 -1.51 2.71 -9.82
N ASP A 282 -2.74 2.76 -10.33
CA ASP A 282 -3.77 3.65 -9.80
C ASP A 282 -4.22 3.15 -8.41
N LEU A 283 -3.75 3.84 -7.37
CA LEU A 283 -4.04 3.49 -5.98
C LEU A 283 -5.52 3.67 -5.63
N LEU A 284 -6.24 4.58 -6.30
CA LEU A 284 -7.65 4.82 -6.04
C LEU A 284 -8.49 3.64 -6.57
N ASP A 285 -8.20 3.22 -7.81
CA ASP A 285 -8.85 2.05 -8.41
C ASP A 285 -8.48 0.77 -7.66
N LEU A 286 -7.21 0.59 -7.26
CA LEU A 286 -6.77 -0.52 -6.43
C LEU A 286 -7.54 -0.57 -5.09
N ARG A 287 -7.68 0.56 -4.39
CA ARG A 287 -8.45 0.64 -3.14
C ARG A 287 -9.89 0.19 -3.34
N ASN A 288 -10.54 0.72 -4.37
CA ASN A 288 -11.93 0.38 -4.69
C ASN A 288 -12.06 -1.10 -5.08
N TYR A 289 -11.10 -1.64 -5.83
CA TYR A 289 -11.04 -3.05 -6.20
C TYR A 289 -10.85 -3.96 -4.98
N LEU A 290 -10.00 -3.60 -4.02
CA LEU A 290 -9.81 -4.38 -2.80
C LEU A 290 -11.08 -4.41 -1.93
N GLN A 291 -11.86 -3.33 -1.92
CA GLN A 291 -13.11 -3.23 -1.17
C GLN A 291 -14.29 -3.93 -1.86
N THR A 292 -14.44 -3.75 -3.17
CA THR A 292 -15.64 -4.17 -3.92
C THR A 292 -15.42 -5.38 -4.83
N GLY A 293 -14.16 -5.73 -5.12
CA GLY A 293 -13.80 -6.74 -6.13
C GLY A 293 -13.93 -6.24 -7.57
N GLN A 294 -14.33 -4.99 -7.79
CA GLN A 294 -14.55 -4.42 -9.12
C GLN A 294 -13.60 -3.24 -9.35
N SER A 295 -12.99 -3.22 -10.54
CA SER A 295 -12.12 -2.14 -10.99
C SER A 295 -12.81 -1.39 -12.12
N ALA A 296 -12.86 -0.06 -12.02
CA ALA A 296 -13.39 0.78 -13.07
C ALA A 296 -12.42 0.85 -14.26
N GLN A 297 -11.11 0.85 -13.97
CA GLN A 297 -10.05 0.90 -14.97
C GLN A 297 -9.95 -0.39 -15.80
N TYR A 298 -10.09 -1.55 -15.15
CA TYR A 298 -9.91 -2.87 -15.76
C TYR A 298 -11.23 -3.60 -16.05
N ALA A 299 -12.35 -2.88 -16.06
CA ALA A 299 -13.60 -3.43 -16.53
C ALA A 299 -13.51 -3.79 -18.03
N PRO A 300 -14.11 -4.91 -18.49
CA PRO A 300 -13.99 -5.35 -19.88
C PRO A 300 -14.40 -4.29 -20.91
N HIS A 301 -15.43 -3.49 -20.59
CA HIS A 301 -15.89 -2.41 -21.45
C HIS A 301 -14.87 -1.26 -21.53
N THR A 302 -14.29 -0.84 -20.40
CA THR A 302 -13.25 0.21 -20.34
C THR A 302 -12.00 -0.23 -21.09
N LEU A 303 -11.56 -1.49 -20.90
CA LEU A 303 -10.40 -2.04 -21.60
C LEU A 303 -10.61 -2.07 -23.12
N ALA A 304 -11.81 -2.45 -23.58
CA ALA A 304 -12.15 -2.41 -25.00
C ALA A 304 -12.09 -0.99 -25.57
N LEU A 305 -12.58 0.02 -24.84
CA LEU A 305 -12.49 1.43 -25.25
C LEU A 305 -11.04 1.94 -25.31
N GLN A 306 -10.17 1.45 -24.43
CA GLN A 306 -8.74 1.77 -24.40
C GLN A 306 -7.92 0.97 -25.43
N GLY A 307 -8.54 0.09 -26.22
CA GLY A 307 -7.83 -0.80 -27.14
C GLY A 307 -7.01 -1.90 -26.46
N ARG A 308 -7.15 -2.07 -25.15
CA ARG A 308 -6.46 -3.10 -24.36
C ARG A 308 -7.20 -4.43 -24.41
N ALA A 309 -6.50 -5.51 -24.13
CA ALA A 309 -7.11 -6.84 -24.17
C ALA A 309 -8.02 -7.06 -22.95
N PRO A 310 -9.30 -7.44 -23.12
CA PRO A 310 -10.22 -7.73 -22.01
C PRO A 310 -9.88 -9.00 -21.20
N LEU A 311 -8.78 -9.67 -21.49
CA LEU A 311 -8.29 -10.83 -20.74
C LEU A 311 -7.50 -10.49 -19.48
N LEU A 312 -7.13 -9.21 -19.29
CA LEU A 312 -6.29 -8.78 -18.17
C LEU A 312 -6.94 -9.10 -16.80
N GLY A 313 -6.09 -9.47 -15.83
CA GLY A 313 -6.48 -9.88 -14.49
C GLY A 313 -6.44 -11.39 -14.26
N SER A 314 -7.00 -11.82 -13.11
CA SER A 314 -7.02 -13.22 -12.68
C SER A 314 -8.32 -13.94 -13.08
N TRP A 315 -8.17 -15.20 -13.46
CA TRP A 315 -9.21 -16.14 -13.86
C TRP A 315 -9.05 -17.42 -13.06
N ARG A 316 -10.16 -18.06 -12.67
CA ARG A 316 -10.15 -19.33 -11.93
C ARG A 316 -10.77 -20.44 -12.76
N LEU A 317 -10.28 -21.66 -12.59
CA LEU A 317 -10.84 -22.81 -13.29
C LEU A 317 -12.30 -23.02 -12.87
N ASP A 318 -13.19 -23.18 -13.84
CA ASP A 318 -14.56 -23.64 -13.63
C ASP A 318 -14.58 -25.16 -13.76
N ALA A 319 -14.60 -25.85 -12.61
CA ALA A 319 -14.63 -27.30 -12.55
C ALA A 319 -15.83 -27.89 -13.30
N SER A 320 -17.00 -27.26 -13.20
CA SER A 320 -18.25 -27.78 -13.76
C SER A 320 -18.25 -27.76 -15.29
N GLN A 321 -17.80 -26.64 -15.87
CA GLN A 321 -17.73 -26.47 -17.32
C GLN A 321 -16.56 -27.24 -17.92
N THR A 322 -15.44 -27.32 -17.21
CA THR A 322 -14.31 -28.16 -17.60
C THR A 322 -14.70 -29.63 -17.61
N LEU A 323 -15.40 -30.11 -16.59
CA LEU A 323 -15.94 -31.47 -16.55
C LEU A 323 -16.89 -31.74 -17.73
N ALA A 324 -17.74 -30.78 -18.11
CA ALA A 324 -18.63 -30.92 -19.26
C ALA A 324 -17.85 -31.08 -20.59
N GLN A 325 -16.75 -30.34 -20.77
CA GLN A 325 -15.85 -30.50 -21.93
C GLN A 325 -15.20 -31.89 -21.97
N PHE A 326 -14.81 -32.42 -20.81
CA PHE A 326 -14.24 -33.77 -20.74
C PHE A 326 -15.29 -34.87 -20.93
N LYS A 327 -16.52 -34.68 -20.43
CA LYS A 327 -17.64 -35.62 -20.65
C LYS A 327 -18.03 -35.73 -22.12
N SER A 328 -18.03 -34.63 -22.86
CA SER A 328 -18.31 -34.66 -24.31
C SER A 328 -17.19 -35.33 -25.10
N ARG A 329 -15.94 -35.16 -24.67
CA ARG A 329 -14.76 -35.74 -25.32
C ARG A 329 -14.57 -37.23 -25.03
N TYR A 330 -14.91 -37.68 -23.82
CA TYR A 330 -14.73 -39.06 -23.37
C TYR A 330 -16.09 -39.69 -22.98
N PRO A 331 -16.99 -39.98 -23.94
CA PRO A 331 -18.37 -40.41 -23.64
C PRO A 331 -18.48 -41.78 -22.97
N LYS A 332 -17.46 -42.65 -23.14
CA LYS A 332 -17.44 -44.05 -22.66
C LYS A 332 -17.00 -44.23 -21.19
N MET A 333 -16.84 -43.14 -20.43
CA MET A 333 -16.50 -43.21 -19.00
C MET A 333 -17.59 -43.90 -18.18
N ASN A 334 -17.19 -44.77 -17.26
CA ASN A 334 -18.08 -45.36 -16.27
C ASN A 334 -18.44 -44.35 -15.13
N ALA A 335 -19.36 -44.73 -14.24
CA ALA A 335 -19.79 -43.83 -13.16
C ALA A 335 -18.64 -43.47 -12.19
N ALA A 336 -17.79 -44.44 -11.83
CA ALA A 336 -16.67 -44.23 -10.91
C ALA A 336 -15.62 -43.26 -11.49
N GLU A 337 -15.27 -43.39 -12.76
CA GLU A 337 -14.35 -42.51 -13.49
C GLU A 337 -14.89 -41.08 -13.57
N ARG A 338 -16.21 -40.94 -13.80
CA ARG A 338 -16.85 -39.61 -13.81
C ARG A 338 -16.77 -38.94 -12.44
N THR A 339 -17.07 -39.67 -11.36
CA THR A 339 -17.00 -39.15 -9.99
C THR A 339 -15.56 -38.80 -9.60
N ALA A 340 -14.59 -39.65 -9.96
CA ALA A 340 -13.19 -39.40 -9.68
C ALA A 340 -12.67 -38.17 -10.47
N LEU A 341 -13.08 -38.00 -11.73
CA LEU A 341 -12.72 -36.84 -12.55
C LEU A 341 -13.35 -35.55 -12.02
N GLU A 342 -14.59 -35.63 -11.54
CA GLU A 342 -15.27 -34.52 -10.88
C GLU A 342 -14.53 -34.08 -9.62
N HIS A 343 -14.16 -35.03 -8.75
CA HIS A 343 -13.37 -34.74 -7.55
C HIS A 343 -12.02 -34.10 -7.90
N TYR A 344 -11.31 -34.65 -8.91
CA TYR A 344 -10.04 -34.09 -9.39
C TYR A 344 -10.18 -32.64 -9.87
N PHE A 345 -11.21 -32.32 -10.66
CA PHE A 345 -11.40 -30.94 -11.12
C PHE A 345 -11.86 -29.99 -10.02
N GLN A 346 -12.61 -30.47 -9.02
CA GLN A 346 -12.96 -29.68 -7.84
C GLN A 346 -11.70 -29.33 -7.03
N GLU A 347 -10.81 -30.29 -6.81
CA GLU A 347 -9.51 -30.04 -6.16
C GLU A 347 -8.66 -29.06 -6.98
N LEU A 348 -8.57 -29.27 -8.30
CA LEU A 348 -7.79 -28.40 -9.18
C LEU A 348 -8.33 -26.97 -9.19
N ALA A 349 -9.66 -26.79 -9.26
CA ALA A 349 -10.30 -25.49 -9.31
C ALA A 349 -10.17 -24.67 -8.02
N ALA A 350 -9.93 -25.32 -6.88
CA ALA A 350 -9.75 -24.63 -5.61
C ALA A 350 -8.47 -23.78 -5.60
N ASP A 351 -7.42 -24.21 -6.29
CA ASP A 351 -6.10 -23.58 -6.24
C ASP A 351 -5.59 -23.08 -7.61
N LEU A 352 -6.13 -23.55 -8.74
CA LEU A 352 -5.65 -23.19 -10.08
C LEU A 352 -6.18 -21.81 -10.52
N ALA A 353 -5.26 -20.88 -10.74
CA ALA A 353 -5.52 -19.54 -11.23
C ALA A 353 -4.67 -19.23 -12.46
N LEU A 354 -5.25 -18.46 -13.38
CA LEU A 354 -4.60 -17.97 -14.58
C LEU A 354 -4.67 -16.44 -14.58
N SER A 355 -3.52 -15.78 -14.56
CA SER A 355 -3.42 -14.33 -14.43
C SER A 355 -2.74 -13.72 -15.65
N PHE A 356 -3.22 -12.56 -16.10
CA PHE A 356 -2.68 -11.86 -17.26
C PHE A 356 -2.36 -10.40 -16.94
N SER A 357 -1.18 -9.98 -17.37
CA SER A 357 -0.75 -8.59 -17.49
C SER A 357 -0.64 -8.19 -18.97
N ASP A 358 -0.21 -6.95 -19.24
CA ASP A 358 -0.14 -6.40 -20.61
C ASP A 358 0.83 -7.14 -21.55
N GLY A 359 1.72 -8.00 -21.03
CA GLY A 359 2.65 -8.78 -21.87
C GLY A 359 2.86 -10.22 -21.43
N THR A 360 2.45 -10.59 -20.22
CA THR A 360 2.77 -11.89 -19.62
C THR A 360 1.53 -12.59 -19.09
N CYS A 361 1.55 -13.91 -19.18
CA CYS A 361 0.54 -14.78 -18.58
C CYS A 361 1.21 -15.71 -17.58
N TYR A 362 0.51 -15.95 -16.48
CA TYR A 362 0.99 -16.74 -15.35
C TYR A 362 -0.06 -17.78 -14.99
N LEU A 363 0.35 -19.03 -14.93
CA LEU A 363 -0.46 -20.14 -14.43
C LEU A 363 0.03 -20.52 -13.04
N GLU A 364 -0.81 -20.32 -12.04
CA GLU A 364 -0.53 -20.67 -10.65
C GLU A 364 -1.43 -21.82 -10.19
N GLY A 365 -0.90 -22.72 -9.38
CA GLY A 365 -1.67 -23.80 -8.77
C GLY A 365 -0.77 -24.75 -7.98
N ARG A 366 -1.36 -25.77 -7.37
CA ARG A 366 -0.57 -26.84 -6.71
C ARG A 366 0.02 -27.81 -7.72
N THR A 367 -0.77 -28.12 -8.74
CA THR A 367 -0.39 -28.98 -9.87
C THR A 367 -1.19 -28.61 -11.09
N PHE A 368 -0.65 -28.99 -12.25
CA PHE A 368 -1.36 -29.02 -13.51
C PHE A 368 -0.91 -30.29 -14.25
N PRO A 369 -1.79 -30.97 -15.01
CA PRO A 369 -1.42 -32.20 -15.69
C PRO A 369 -0.27 -31.97 -16.68
N GLU A 370 0.84 -32.68 -16.49
CA GLU A 370 1.99 -32.67 -17.41
C GLU A 370 1.76 -33.52 -18.67
N ARG A 371 0.75 -34.39 -18.62
CA ARG A 371 0.37 -35.32 -19.69
C ARG A 371 -1.14 -35.28 -19.88
N ALA A 372 -1.57 -35.54 -21.12
CA ALA A 372 -2.99 -35.58 -21.42
C ALA A 372 -3.69 -36.58 -20.49
N LEU A 373 -4.79 -36.17 -19.89
CA LEU A 373 -5.57 -37.05 -19.01
C LEU A 373 -6.11 -38.23 -19.82
N GLY A 374 -6.56 -38.00 -21.06
CA GLY A 374 -6.98 -39.09 -21.95
C GLY A 374 -5.82 -40.00 -22.34
N GLN A 375 -5.81 -41.24 -21.85
CA GLN A 375 -4.89 -42.31 -22.25
C GLN A 375 -5.65 -43.46 -22.89
N THR A 376 -4.96 -44.27 -23.70
CA THR A 376 -5.57 -45.47 -24.31
C THR A 376 -6.00 -46.43 -23.22
N ALA A 377 -7.22 -46.95 -23.32
CA ALA A 377 -7.78 -47.88 -22.35
C ALA A 377 -6.91 -49.14 -22.24
N THR A 378 -6.36 -49.38 -21.05
CA THR A 378 -5.55 -50.57 -20.74
C THR A 378 -6.41 -51.78 -20.38
N ALA A 379 -7.68 -51.59 -20.04
CA ALA A 379 -8.61 -52.65 -19.65
C ALA A 379 -9.70 -52.87 -20.72
N GLN A 380 -9.88 -54.12 -21.15
CA GLN A 380 -11.04 -54.52 -21.94
C GLN A 380 -12.29 -54.49 -21.06
N ARG A 381 -13.32 -53.78 -21.50
CA ARG A 381 -14.68 -53.79 -20.89
C ARG A 381 -15.70 -54.01 -22.00
N GLU A 382 -16.91 -54.45 -21.64
CA GLU A 382 -17.99 -54.76 -22.59
C GLU A 382 -18.26 -53.68 -23.65
N ASN A 383 -17.94 -52.41 -23.38
CA ASN A 383 -18.12 -51.28 -24.30
C ASN A 383 -16.86 -50.40 -24.50
N VAL A 384 -15.68 -50.90 -24.13
CA VAL A 384 -14.41 -50.15 -24.23
C VAL A 384 -13.36 -51.01 -24.95
N SER A 385 -12.95 -50.54 -26.12
CA SER A 385 -11.85 -51.12 -26.89
C SER A 385 -10.50 -50.56 -26.43
N PRO A 386 -9.38 -51.29 -26.63
CA PRO A 386 -8.03 -50.81 -26.29
C PRO A 386 -7.59 -49.52 -27.02
N ARG A 387 -8.32 -49.14 -28.09
CA ARG A 387 -8.11 -47.90 -28.85
C ARG A 387 -8.94 -46.72 -28.34
N ASP A 388 -9.88 -46.95 -27.43
CA ASP A 388 -10.67 -45.87 -26.82
C ASP A 388 -9.81 -45.08 -25.82
N PHE A 389 -10.06 -43.78 -25.71
CA PHE A 389 -9.39 -42.93 -24.73
C PHE A 389 -10.24 -42.79 -23.46
N LEU A 390 -9.62 -43.04 -22.31
CA LEU A 390 -10.22 -42.86 -20.99
C LEU A 390 -9.34 -41.92 -20.15
N PRO A 391 -9.93 -41.07 -19.30
CA PRO A 391 -9.15 -40.21 -18.43
C PRO A 391 -8.43 -41.05 -17.36
N VAL A 392 -7.12 -40.88 -17.27
CA VAL A 392 -6.28 -41.35 -16.18
C VAL A 392 -6.05 -40.17 -15.25
N ILE A 393 -6.55 -40.30 -14.03
CA ILE A 393 -6.50 -39.23 -13.04
C ILE A 393 -5.13 -39.28 -12.35
N PRO A 394 -4.37 -38.18 -12.36
CA PRO A 394 -3.11 -38.09 -11.62
C PRO A 394 -3.33 -38.26 -10.13
N GLU A 395 -2.28 -38.67 -9.40
CA GLU A 395 -2.33 -38.66 -7.93
C GLU A 395 -2.71 -37.28 -7.40
N SER A 396 -3.55 -37.26 -6.36
CA SER A 396 -3.97 -36.01 -5.73
C SER A 396 -2.74 -35.27 -5.21
N ALA A 397 -2.69 -33.97 -5.50
CA ALA A 397 -1.66 -33.08 -5.01
C ALA A 397 -2.02 -32.43 -3.67
N SER A 398 -2.96 -33.05 -2.93
CA SER A 398 -3.35 -32.63 -1.59
C SER A 398 -2.11 -32.57 -0.68
N GLY A 399 -1.70 -31.35 -0.32
CA GLY A 399 -0.50 -31.09 0.48
C GLY A 399 0.64 -30.35 -0.24
N ARG A 400 0.63 -30.24 -1.58
CA ARG A 400 1.60 -29.39 -2.30
C ARG A 400 1.28 -27.91 -2.11
N GLN A 401 2.31 -27.07 -2.08
CA GLN A 401 2.15 -25.62 -2.00
C GLN A 401 1.74 -25.06 -3.38
N ILE A 402 1.00 -23.95 -3.37
CA ILE A 402 0.70 -23.20 -4.60
C ILE A 402 2.01 -22.58 -5.10
N GLN A 403 2.33 -22.83 -6.36
CA GLN A 403 3.53 -22.30 -7.02
C GLN A 403 3.18 -21.80 -8.42
N LEU A 404 4.07 -21.01 -9.00
CA LEU A 404 4.02 -20.65 -10.40
C LEU A 404 4.36 -21.89 -11.24
N LEU A 405 3.37 -22.42 -11.96
CA LEU A 405 3.49 -23.64 -12.76
C LEU A 405 4.00 -23.34 -14.17
N ALA A 406 3.55 -22.23 -14.76
CA ALA A 406 4.01 -21.80 -16.08
C ALA A 406 3.93 -20.28 -16.21
N GLN A 407 4.87 -19.72 -16.99
CA GLN A 407 4.85 -18.32 -17.41
C GLN A 407 5.21 -18.22 -18.90
N GLY A 408 4.64 -17.23 -19.59
CA GLY A 408 4.95 -16.99 -20.99
C GLY A 408 4.37 -15.67 -21.49
N ALA A 409 5.01 -15.10 -22.51
CA ALA A 409 4.45 -13.96 -23.24
C ALA A 409 3.23 -14.42 -24.05
N TRP A 410 2.23 -13.55 -24.17
CA TRP A 410 1.03 -13.83 -24.95
C TRP A 410 0.83 -12.79 -26.04
N GLU A 411 0.23 -13.23 -27.15
CA GLU A 411 -0.03 -12.39 -28.32
C GLU A 411 -1.48 -12.50 -28.75
N LYS A 412 -2.06 -11.37 -29.17
CA LYS A 412 -3.41 -11.31 -29.74
C LYS A 412 -3.35 -11.63 -31.23
N LYS A 413 -4.10 -12.65 -31.65
CA LYS A 413 -4.28 -12.97 -33.07
C LYS A 413 -5.38 -12.11 -33.71
N PRO A 414 -5.31 -11.88 -35.04
CA PRO A 414 -6.31 -11.10 -35.78
C PRO A 414 -7.74 -11.67 -35.72
N GLY A 415 -7.92 -12.94 -35.31
CA GLY A 415 -9.24 -13.55 -35.08
C GLY A 415 -9.78 -13.44 -33.65
N GLY A 416 -9.15 -12.64 -32.77
CA GLY A 416 -9.60 -12.46 -31.37
C GLY A 416 -9.22 -13.61 -30.43
N SER A 417 -8.51 -14.63 -30.90
CA SER A 417 -7.85 -15.63 -30.05
C SER A 417 -6.50 -15.14 -29.58
N PHE A 418 -6.01 -15.66 -28.46
CA PHE A 418 -4.69 -15.35 -27.92
C PHE A 418 -3.84 -16.61 -27.94
N LYS A 419 -2.53 -16.46 -28.15
CA LYS A 419 -1.58 -17.57 -28.06
C LYS A 419 -0.50 -17.26 -27.05
N THR A 420 -0.11 -18.29 -26.30
CA THR A 420 1.04 -18.26 -25.39
C THR A 420 1.81 -19.57 -25.52
N HIS A 421 3.07 -19.55 -25.10
CA HIS A 421 3.91 -20.73 -25.02
C HIS A 421 4.30 -20.96 -23.57
N TRP A 422 3.98 -22.14 -23.07
CA TRP A 422 4.34 -22.55 -21.72
C TRP A 422 5.47 -23.56 -21.74
N LYS A 423 6.38 -23.45 -20.78
CA LYS A 423 7.41 -24.45 -20.54
C LYS A 423 6.92 -25.41 -19.47
N TRP A 424 6.82 -26.69 -19.81
CA TRP A 424 6.55 -27.76 -18.84
C TRP A 424 7.74 -28.72 -18.84
N GLY A 425 8.54 -28.66 -17.78
CA GLY A 425 9.83 -29.34 -17.75
C GLY A 425 10.71 -28.90 -18.93
N MET A 426 11.04 -29.84 -19.82
CA MET A 426 11.87 -29.61 -21.01
C MET A 426 11.06 -29.25 -22.29
N ALA A 427 9.73 -29.34 -22.26
CA ALA A 427 8.89 -29.19 -23.44
C ALA A 427 8.19 -27.82 -23.51
N ASN A 428 8.36 -27.12 -24.63
CA ASN A 428 7.56 -25.94 -24.97
C ASN A 428 6.21 -26.39 -25.53
N SER A 429 5.13 -26.05 -24.85
CA SER A 429 3.76 -26.38 -25.22
C SER A 429 3.01 -25.14 -25.70
N PRO A 430 2.54 -25.10 -26.95
CA PRO A 430 1.68 -24.04 -27.43
C PRO A 430 0.29 -24.13 -26.79
N VAL A 431 -0.22 -22.99 -26.35
CA VAL A 431 -1.51 -22.85 -25.69
C VAL A 431 -2.32 -21.80 -26.44
N SER A 432 -3.53 -22.16 -26.83
CA SER A 432 -4.49 -21.23 -27.44
C SER A 432 -5.59 -20.87 -26.46
N LEU A 433 -5.86 -19.58 -26.35
CA LEU A 433 -6.84 -18.99 -25.46
C LEU A 433 -7.95 -18.37 -26.31
N GLN A 434 -9.18 -18.75 -26.03
CA GLN A 434 -10.35 -18.19 -26.68
C GLN A 434 -11.26 -17.57 -25.64
N MET A 435 -11.55 -16.29 -25.81
CA MET A 435 -12.32 -15.52 -24.85
C MET A 435 -13.79 -15.45 -25.26
N PHE A 436 -14.65 -15.62 -24.26
CA PHE A 436 -16.09 -15.41 -24.28
C PHE A 436 -16.43 -14.37 -23.18
N PRO A 437 -17.64 -13.77 -23.16
CA PRO A 437 -17.96 -12.65 -22.27
C PRO A 437 -17.56 -12.85 -20.80
N ASP A 438 -17.85 -14.03 -20.25
CA ASP A 438 -17.56 -14.37 -18.84
C ASP A 438 -16.58 -15.54 -18.68
N ARG A 439 -16.05 -16.07 -19.79
CA ARG A 439 -15.32 -17.34 -19.79
C ARG A 439 -14.11 -17.28 -20.69
N LEU A 440 -13.06 -17.96 -20.28
CA LEU A 440 -11.85 -18.12 -21.05
C LEU A 440 -11.62 -19.61 -21.27
N LEU A 441 -11.65 -20.03 -22.53
CA LEU A 441 -11.36 -21.40 -22.92
C LEU A 441 -9.86 -21.52 -23.21
N LEU A 442 -9.19 -22.34 -22.42
CA LEU A 442 -7.79 -22.67 -22.57
C LEU A 442 -7.65 -24.03 -23.23
N THR A 443 -7.00 -24.08 -24.39
CA THR A 443 -6.71 -25.33 -25.09
C THR A 443 -5.21 -25.54 -25.11
N VAL A 444 -4.75 -26.68 -24.57
CA VAL A 444 -3.34 -27.03 -24.62
C VAL A 444 -3.09 -28.02 -25.74
N GLU A 445 -2.34 -27.59 -26.76
CA GLU A 445 -2.10 -28.39 -27.96
C GLU A 445 -1.29 -29.67 -27.64
N SER A 446 -0.32 -29.60 -26.71
CA SER A 446 0.50 -30.75 -26.30
C SER A 446 -0.27 -31.80 -25.47
N LEU A 447 -1.35 -31.42 -24.78
CA LEU A 447 -2.22 -32.34 -24.05
C LEU A 447 -3.34 -32.88 -24.96
N ARG A 448 -3.01 -33.23 -26.22
CA ARG A 448 -3.97 -33.68 -27.23
C ARG A 448 -5.10 -32.68 -27.49
N GLY A 449 -4.90 -31.39 -27.23
CA GLY A 449 -5.94 -30.37 -27.37
C GLY A 449 -7.02 -30.45 -26.28
N GLU A 450 -6.68 -30.89 -25.07
CA GLU A 450 -7.57 -30.82 -23.90
C GLU A 450 -7.96 -29.38 -23.58
N LYS A 451 -9.21 -29.20 -23.16
CA LYS A 451 -9.87 -27.90 -23.00
C LYS A 451 -10.22 -27.66 -21.54
N TYR A 452 -9.75 -26.56 -20.99
CA TYR A 452 -9.99 -26.11 -19.62
C TYR A 452 -10.75 -24.79 -19.67
N VAL A 453 -11.83 -24.69 -18.90
CA VAL A 453 -12.67 -23.49 -18.88
C VAL A 453 -12.33 -22.70 -17.63
N PHE A 454 -11.98 -21.44 -17.80
CA PHE A 454 -11.76 -20.49 -16.73
C PHE A 454 -12.87 -19.44 -16.72
N GLN A 455 -13.19 -18.93 -15.54
CA GLN A 455 -14.15 -17.87 -15.32
C GLN A 455 -13.51 -16.76 -14.50
N ARG A 456 -13.94 -15.51 -14.70
CA ARG A 456 -13.57 -14.44 -13.78
C ARG A 456 -14.14 -14.76 -12.41
N PRO A 457 -13.36 -14.64 -11.32
CA PRO A 457 -13.87 -14.85 -9.99
C PRO A 457 -15.01 -13.84 -9.75
N ARG A 458 -16.26 -14.34 -9.73
CA ARG A 458 -17.41 -13.60 -9.22
C ARG A 458 -17.25 -13.59 -7.70
N LEU A 459 -17.14 -12.41 -7.13
CA LEU A 459 -17.00 -12.21 -5.69
C LEU A 459 -18.29 -11.67 -5.10
#